data_AF-A0A966WDG7-F1
#
_entry.id   AF-A0A966WDG7-F1
#
_cell.length_a   1.000
_cell.length_b   1.000
_cell.length_c   1.000
_cell.angle_alpha   90.00
_cell.angle_beta   90.00
_cell.angle_gamma   90.00
#
_symmetry.space_group_name_H-M   'P 1'
#
loop_
_entity.id
_entity.type
_entity.pdbx_description
1 polymer ?
#
loop_
_entity_poly.entity_id
_entity_poly.type
_entity_poly.pdbx_seq_one_letter_code
_entity_poly.pdbx_strand_id
1 'polypeptide(L)'
;HDDSVSDNIDDYAPSAARRGRVWDRLAKFVGEGRDFVVLLAHDARIGAANDDNPPFVQFAWRDDLRLQIETQGDHYRDAPYSAHQHRLLRQMGFAAPFEAGDEFSNWTLFREGEACEPRSAARCMIDALWWVHNVNFHPRPFASSLGVAYWHYEWRVSSSRMSLEDRLRHRSLSN
;
A
#
# COMPACT_ATOMS: atom_id res chain seq x y z
N HIS A 1 -14.56 20.10 -13.81
CA HIS A 1 -13.32 20.28 -13.04
C HIS A 1 -12.78 18.88 -12.86
N ASP A 2 -11.69 18.60 -13.58
CA ASP A 2 -10.89 17.37 -13.68
C ASP A 2 -11.60 16.00 -13.74
N ASP A 3 -11.83 15.56 -14.98
CA ASP A 3 -11.81 14.15 -15.36
C ASP A 3 -10.40 13.61 -15.14
N SER A 4 -10.15 12.95 -14.00
CA SER A 4 -8.93 12.17 -13.81
C SER A 4 -9.03 10.89 -14.63
N VAL A 5 -8.54 10.94 -15.86
CA VAL A 5 -8.34 9.79 -16.74
C VAL A 5 -7.50 8.75 -16.01
N SER A 6 -8.12 7.64 -15.62
CA SER A 6 -7.45 6.47 -15.07
C SER A 6 -6.71 5.75 -16.21
N ASP A 7 -5.46 6.11 -16.42
CA ASP A 7 -4.61 5.44 -17.40
C ASP A 7 -4.25 4.02 -16.92
N ASN A 8 -5.04 3.03 -17.37
CA ASN A 8 -4.82 1.58 -17.28
C ASN A 8 -3.61 1.13 -18.12
N ILE A 9 -2.41 1.65 -17.82
CA ILE A 9 -1.18 1.33 -18.58
C ILE A 9 -0.65 -0.09 -18.28
N ASP A 10 -1.24 -0.82 -17.33
CA ASP A 10 -0.67 -2.06 -16.79
C ASP A 10 -1.20 -3.38 -17.37
N ASP A 11 -2.13 -3.34 -18.32
CA ASP A 11 -2.94 -4.51 -18.71
C ASP A 11 -2.20 -5.65 -19.44
N TYR A 12 -0.95 -5.42 -19.92
CA TYR A 12 -0.28 -6.35 -20.86
C TYR A 12 1.09 -6.91 -20.44
N ALA A 13 1.62 -6.58 -19.25
CA ALA A 13 2.97 -7.05 -18.90
C ALA A 13 3.01 -8.40 -18.18
N PRO A 14 4.11 -9.18 -18.33
CA PRO A 14 4.35 -10.36 -17.51
C PRO A 14 4.25 -10.05 -16.01
N SER A 15 3.80 -11.03 -15.22
CA SER A 15 3.49 -10.82 -13.79
C SER A 15 4.66 -10.26 -12.98
N ALA A 16 5.88 -10.74 -13.21
CA ALA A 16 7.08 -10.22 -12.54
C ALA A 16 7.37 -8.77 -12.93
N ALA A 17 7.21 -8.41 -14.20
CA ALA A 17 7.40 -7.05 -14.68
C ALA A 17 6.32 -6.09 -14.17
N ARG A 18 5.06 -6.55 -14.09
CA ARG A 18 3.95 -5.79 -13.51
C ARG A 18 4.18 -5.51 -12.03
N ARG A 19 4.55 -6.54 -11.26
CA ARG A 19 4.93 -6.38 -9.85
C ARG A 19 6.12 -5.43 -9.70
N GLY A 20 7.12 -5.54 -10.57
CA GLY A 20 8.29 -4.65 -10.61
C GLY A 20 7.89 -3.19 -10.79
N ARG A 21 6.97 -2.88 -11.72
CA ARG A 21 6.49 -1.51 -11.93
C ARG A 21 5.72 -0.93 -10.74
N VAL A 22 4.84 -1.71 -10.11
CA VAL A 22 4.12 -1.25 -8.90
C VAL A 22 5.12 -0.97 -7.77
N TRP A 23 6.11 -1.85 -7.59
CA TRP A 23 7.18 -1.66 -6.62
C TRP A 23 8.03 -0.42 -6.90
N ASP A 24 8.52 -0.25 -8.12
CA ASP A 24 9.32 0.92 -8.53
C ASP A 24 8.53 2.22 -8.37
N ARG A 25 7.22 2.20 -8.66
CA ARG A 25 6.35 3.38 -8.50
C ARG A 25 6.15 3.74 -7.02
N LEU A 26 5.93 2.76 -6.15
CA LEU A 26 5.87 3.01 -4.70
C LEU A 26 7.19 3.57 -4.17
N ALA A 27 8.32 2.96 -4.55
CA ALA A 27 9.64 3.42 -4.13
C ALA A 27 9.90 4.85 -4.62
N LYS A 28 9.51 5.18 -5.85
CA LYS A 28 9.59 6.54 -6.37
C LYS A 28 8.82 7.53 -5.48
N PHE A 29 7.59 7.24 -5.09
CA PHE A 29 6.80 8.18 -4.28
C PHE A 29 7.38 8.40 -2.87
N VAL A 30 7.91 7.34 -2.25
CA VAL A 30 8.63 7.49 -0.97
C VAL A 30 9.88 8.35 -1.16
N GLY A 31 10.68 8.06 -2.21
CA GLY A 31 11.89 8.82 -2.52
C GLY A 31 11.66 10.28 -2.92
N GLU A 32 10.49 10.60 -3.48
CA GLU A 32 10.05 11.98 -3.78
C GLU A 32 9.62 12.76 -2.52
N GLY A 33 9.49 12.11 -1.36
CA GLY A 33 8.98 12.74 -0.14
C GLY A 33 7.49 13.08 -0.22
N ARG A 34 6.67 12.22 -0.85
CA ARG A 34 5.20 12.38 -0.81
C ARG A 34 4.71 12.18 0.62
N ASP A 35 3.81 13.03 1.08
CA ASP A 35 3.27 12.95 2.44
C ASP A 35 2.51 11.64 2.68
N PHE A 36 1.79 11.17 1.66
CA PHE A 36 1.16 9.87 1.68
C PHE A 36 1.01 9.26 0.28
N VAL A 37 0.90 7.94 0.26
CA VAL A 37 0.39 7.15 -0.87
C VAL A 37 -0.54 6.07 -0.35
N VAL A 38 -1.71 5.97 -0.96
CA VAL A 38 -2.69 4.89 -0.81
C VAL A 38 -2.71 4.11 -2.11
N LEU A 39 -2.52 2.80 -2.01
CA LEU A 39 -2.71 1.85 -3.10
C LEU A 39 -3.88 0.95 -2.76
N LEU A 40 -4.92 1.02 -3.58
CA LEU A 40 -6.10 0.16 -3.53
C LEU A 40 -5.99 -0.86 -4.66
N ALA A 41 -6.20 -2.13 -4.34
CA ALA A 41 -6.24 -3.21 -5.31
C ALA A 41 -7.65 -3.77 -5.38
N HIS A 42 -8.24 -3.75 -6.58
CA HIS A 42 -9.61 -4.17 -6.83
C HIS A 42 -9.61 -5.52 -7.55
N ASP A 43 -10.34 -6.51 -7.00
CA ASP A 43 -10.57 -7.80 -7.64
C ASP A 43 -11.58 -7.62 -8.78
N ALA A 44 -11.12 -7.68 -10.04
CA ALA A 44 -11.99 -7.75 -11.20
C ALA A 44 -12.31 -9.21 -11.53
N ARG A 45 -13.24 -9.78 -10.77
CA ARG A 45 -13.93 -11.00 -11.20
C ARG A 45 -14.81 -10.65 -12.40
N ILE A 46 -14.74 -11.46 -13.45
CA ILE A 46 -15.61 -11.31 -14.61
C ILE A 46 -17.06 -11.51 -14.15
N GLY A 47 -17.83 -10.42 -14.03
CA GLY A 47 -19.27 -10.45 -13.75
C GLY A 47 -19.69 -10.13 -12.31
N ALA A 48 -18.79 -9.77 -11.41
CA ALA A 48 -19.16 -9.21 -10.09
C ALA A 48 -19.02 -7.68 -10.12
N ALA A 49 -19.94 -6.96 -9.46
CA ALA A 49 -19.68 -5.56 -9.12
C ALA A 49 -18.35 -5.51 -8.35
N ASN A 50 -17.50 -4.52 -8.64
CA ASN A 50 -16.27 -4.30 -7.90
C ASN A 50 -16.58 -4.42 -6.40
N ASP A 51 -15.81 -5.24 -5.70
CA ASP A 51 -15.94 -5.37 -4.25
C ASP A 51 -15.88 -3.96 -3.64
N ASP A 52 -16.91 -3.57 -2.87
CA ASP A 52 -16.95 -2.26 -2.20
C ASP A 52 -15.79 -2.11 -1.19
N ASN A 53 -15.07 -3.21 -0.95
CA ASN A 53 -14.06 -3.34 0.07
C ASN A 53 -12.69 -3.79 -0.48
N PRO A 54 -11.99 -2.93 -1.24
CA PRO A 54 -10.73 -3.32 -1.88
C PRO A 54 -9.60 -3.54 -0.86
N PRO A 55 -8.75 -4.56 -1.05
CA PRO A 55 -7.44 -4.64 -0.43
C PRO A 55 -6.65 -3.34 -0.55
N PHE A 56 -6.05 -2.96 0.57
CA PHE A 56 -5.49 -1.63 0.73
C PHE A 56 -4.16 -1.67 1.49
N VAL A 57 -3.20 -0.88 1.01
CA VAL A 57 -1.98 -0.52 1.73
C VAL A 57 -1.70 0.98 1.56
N GLN A 58 -1.19 1.62 2.61
CA GLN A 58 -0.68 2.99 2.53
C GLN A 58 0.65 3.18 3.22
N PHE A 59 1.32 4.27 2.86
CA PHE A 59 2.28 4.90 3.74
C PHE A 59 1.91 6.37 3.97
N ALA A 60 2.28 6.89 5.13
CA ALA A 60 2.23 8.30 5.47
C ALA A 60 3.45 8.69 6.30
N TRP A 61 4.00 9.88 6.06
CA TRP A 61 5.05 10.42 6.92
C TRP A 61 4.45 11.18 8.10
N ARG A 62 4.84 10.80 9.30
CA ARG A 62 4.44 11.49 10.53
C ARG A 62 5.27 12.74 10.80
N ASP A 63 4.72 13.60 11.66
CA ASP A 63 5.37 14.85 12.09
C ASP A 63 6.70 14.59 12.83
N ASP A 64 6.83 13.43 13.48
CA ASP A 64 8.04 12.98 14.17
C ASP A 64 9.05 12.29 13.24
N LEU A 65 8.86 12.39 11.92
CA LEU A 65 9.71 11.82 10.86
C LEU A 65 9.70 10.30 10.74
N ARG A 66 8.75 9.63 11.41
CA ARG A 66 8.56 8.18 11.24
C ARG A 66 7.72 7.92 10.00
N LEU A 67 8.10 6.91 9.23
CA LEU A 67 7.29 6.41 8.13
C LEU A 67 6.28 5.41 8.70
N GLN A 68 5.00 5.77 8.65
CA GLN A 68 3.89 4.92 9.03
C GLN A 68 3.44 4.15 7.80
N ILE A 69 3.45 2.82 7.85
CA ILE A 69 2.88 1.94 6.83
C ILE A 69 1.66 1.27 7.45
N GLU A 70 0.56 1.28 6.73
CA GLU A 70 -0.67 0.64 7.18
C GLU A 70 -1.23 -0.29 6.13
N THR A 71 -1.96 -1.28 6.63
CA THR A 71 -2.87 -2.08 5.83
C THR A 71 -4.17 -2.30 6.59
N GLN A 72 -5.23 -2.55 5.84
CA GLN A 72 -6.60 -2.55 6.32
C GLN A 72 -6.80 -3.36 7.62
N GLY A 73 -7.51 -2.79 8.59
CA GLY A 73 -7.95 -3.47 9.83
C GLY A 73 -9.17 -4.37 9.64
N ASP A 74 -9.39 -5.30 10.56
CA ASP A 74 -10.49 -6.27 10.52
C ASP A 74 -11.87 -5.63 10.49
N HIS A 75 -12.05 -4.48 11.15
CA HIS A 75 -13.33 -3.78 11.26
C HIS A 75 -13.78 -3.09 9.97
N TYR A 76 -12.87 -2.85 9.02
CA TYR A 76 -13.22 -2.35 7.70
C TYR A 76 -13.54 -3.48 6.73
N ARG A 77 -13.36 -4.75 7.12
CA ARG A 77 -13.48 -5.91 6.22
C ARG A 77 -14.82 -6.59 6.36
N ASP A 78 -15.41 -6.96 5.23
CA ASP A 78 -16.60 -7.81 5.18
C ASP A 78 -16.31 -9.19 5.76
N ALA A 79 -15.10 -9.68 5.52
CA ALA A 79 -14.53 -10.89 6.10
C ALA A 79 -13.24 -10.54 6.88
N PRO A 80 -13.26 -10.65 8.23
CA PRO A 80 -12.08 -10.47 9.06
C PRO A 80 -10.93 -11.40 8.64
N TYR A 81 -9.70 -11.00 8.93
CA TYR A 81 -8.52 -11.81 8.66
C TYR A 81 -8.54 -13.13 9.43
N SER A 82 -8.03 -14.15 8.76
CA SER A 82 -7.71 -15.43 9.37
C SER A 82 -6.52 -15.33 10.33
N ALA A 83 -6.41 -16.29 11.26
CA ALA A 83 -5.26 -16.40 12.14
C ALA A 83 -3.91 -16.53 11.39
N HIS A 84 -3.93 -17.04 10.15
CA HIS A 84 -2.73 -17.10 9.32
C HIS A 84 -2.29 -15.70 8.86
N GLN A 85 -3.23 -14.89 8.39
CA GLN A 85 -2.98 -13.50 7.98
C GLN A 85 -2.50 -12.65 9.16
N HIS A 86 -3.10 -12.80 10.35
CA HIS A 86 -2.60 -12.16 11.56
C HIS A 86 -1.14 -12.53 11.86
N ARG A 87 -0.77 -13.82 11.74
CA ARG A 87 0.63 -14.26 11.93
C ARG A 87 1.58 -13.63 10.91
N LEU A 88 1.19 -13.56 9.64
CA LEU A 88 2.00 -12.93 8.59
C LEU A 88 2.23 -11.45 8.90
N LEU A 89 1.17 -10.71 9.25
CA LEU A 89 1.26 -9.30 9.61
C LEU A 89 2.24 -9.07 10.78
N ARG A 90 2.15 -9.90 11.82
CA ARG A 90 3.09 -9.85 12.96
C ARG A 90 4.52 -10.13 12.55
N GLN A 91 4.76 -11.13 11.69
CA GLN A 91 6.10 -11.46 11.19
C GLN A 91 6.70 -10.34 10.34
N MET A 92 5.85 -9.57 9.65
CA MET A 92 6.25 -8.38 8.91
C MET A 92 6.48 -7.14 9.80
N GLY A 93 6.18 -7.25 11.10
CA GLY A 93 6.36 -6.20 12.09
C GLY A 93 5.14 -5.30 12.33
N PHE A 94 3.99 -5.60 11.73
CA PHE A 94 2.77 -4.83 11.98
C PHE A 94 2.25 -5.09 13.40
N ALA A 95 1.88 -4.02 14.09
CA ALA A 95 1.05 -4.05 15.28
C ALA A 95 -0.42 -4.22 14.89
N ALA A 96 -1.18 -4.90 15.74
CA ALA A 96 -2.62 -5.01 15.53
C ALA A 96 -3.31 -3.65 15.74
N PRO A 97 -4.55 -3.49 15.25
CA PRO A 97 -5.36 -2.31 15.55
C PRO A 97 -5.33 -1.97 17.05
N PHE A 98 -5.20 -0.68 17.36
CA PHE A 98 -5.15 -0.13 18.73
C PHE A 98 -3.93 -0.51 19.59
N GLU A 99 -3.02 -1.36 19.13
CA GLU A 99 -1.83 -1.73 19.92
C GLU A 99 -0.68 -0.74 19.80
N ALA A 100 -0.59 0.01 18.70
CA ALA A 100 0.43 1.03 18.51
C ALA A 100 0.00 2.43 19.03
N GLY A 101 -1.11 2.48 19.77
CA GLY A 101 -1.81 3.69 20.25
C GLY A 101 -3.30 3.68 19.87
N ASP A 102 -4.12 4.44 20.60
CA ASP A 102 -5.60 4.41 20.53
C ASP A 102 -6.22 4.97 19.23
N GLU A 103 -5.42 5.48 18.29
CA GLU A 103 -5.94 6.21 17.12
C GLU A 103 -6.05 5.36 15.84
N PHE A 104 -5.44 4.16 15.80
CA PHE A 104 -5.33 3.40 14.55
C PHE A 104 -6.17 2.14 14.56
N SER A 105 -7.23 2.16 13.76
CA SER A 105 -8.04 0.97 13.53
C SER A 105 -7.43 0.01 12.48
N ASN A 106 -6.35 0.42 11.79
CA ASN A 106 -5.61 -0.41 10.83
C ASN A 106 -4.44 -1.17 11.46
N TRP A 107 -3.97 -2.23 10.78
CA TRP A 107 -2.68 -2.84 11.10
C TRP A 107 -1.57 -1.88 10.70
N THR A 108 -0.69 -1.57 11.65
CA THR A 108 0.23 -0.44 11.52
C THR A 108 1.69 -0.84 11.81
N LEU A 109 2.63 -0.35 11.00
CA LEU A 109 4.07 -0.50 11.17
C LEU A 109 4.72 0.88 11.11
N PHE A 110 5.57 1.19 12.09
CA PHE A 110 6.41 2.40 12.07
C PHE A 110 7.84 2.04 11.70
N ARG A 111 8.45 2.86 10.84
CA ARG A 111 9.84 2.73 10.39
C ARG A 111 10.60 4.03 10.57
N GLU A 112 11.90 3.91 10.81
CA GLU A 112 12.82 5.03 11.06
C GLU A 112 14.17 4.79 10.37
N GLY A 113 14.91 5.88 10.10
CA GLY A 113 16.26 5.81 9.55
C GLY A 113 16.35 5.00 8.26
N GLU A 114 17.30 4.06 8.19
CA GLU A 114 17.52 3.20 7.02
C GLU A 114 16.31 2.32 6.69
N ALA A 115 15.44 2.01 7.66
CA ALA A 115 14.22 1.24 7.39
C ALA A 115 13.20 2.03 6.55
N CYS A 116 13.35 3.36 6.46
CA CYS A 116 12.59 4.22 5.56
C CYS A 116 13.16 4.24 4.13
N GLU A 117 14.18 3.44 3.83
CA GLU A 117 14.72 3.34 2.46
C GLU A 117 13.56 3.04 1.48
N PRO A 118 13.45 3.81 0.38
CA PRO A 118 12.26 3.78 -0.46
C PRO A 118 11.89 2.39 -1.00
N ARG A 119 12.88 1.60 -1.43
CA ARG A 119 12.64 0.24 -1.95
C ARG A 119 12.21 -0.73 -0.86
N SER A 120 12.76 -0.60 0.35
CA SER A 120 12.37 -1.37 1.53
C SER A 120 10.95 -1.07 1.97
N ALA A 121 10.54 0.20 2.00
CA ALA A 121 9.17 0.61 2.28
C ALA A 121 8.19 0.06 1.23
N ALA A 122 8.51 0.26 -0.05
CA ALA A 122 7.73 -0.26 -1.16
C ALA A 122 7.61 -1.79 -1.12
N ARG A 123 8.69 -2.49 -0.76
CA ARG A 123 8.69 -3.95 -0.63
C ARG A 123 7.70 -4.42 0.42
N CYS A 124 7.67 -3.76 1.58
CA CYS A 124 6.72 -4.07 2.65
C CYS A 124 5.26 -3.96 2.21
N MET A 125 4.91 -2.88 1.51
CA MET A 125 3.57 -2.66 0.98
C MET A 125 3.18 -3.73 -0.05
N ILE A 126 4.09 -4.08 -0.97
CA ILE A 126 3.87 -5.15 -1.96
C ILE A 126 3.70 -6.51 -1.29
N ASP A 127 4.53 -6.82 -0.29
CA ASP A 127 4.44 -8.09 0.43
C ASP A 127 3.15 -8.19 1.24
N ALA A 128 2.63 -7.08 1.78
CA ALA A 128 1.33 -7.08 2.45
C ALA A 128 0.20 -7.39 1.46
N LEU A 129 0.17 -6.73 0.30
CA LEU A 129 -0.80 -7.04 -0.76
C LEU A 129 -0.71 -8.50 -1.21
N TRP A 130 0.49 -9.02 -1.44
CA TRP A 130 0.69 -10.38 -1.92
C TRP A 130 0.34 -11.43 -0.87
N TRP A 131 1.00 -11.40 0.29
CA TRP A 131 0.95 -12.50 1.26
C TRP A 131 -0.26 -12.42 2.17
N VAL A 132 -0.73 -11.21 2.50
CA VAL A 132 -1.86 -11.02 3.42
C VAL A 132 -3.16 -10.94 2.64
N HIS A 133 -3.21 -10.15 1.57
CA HIS A 133 -4.45 -9.93 0.81
C HIS A 133 -4.64 -10.85 -0.39
N ASN A 134 -3.66 -11.70 -0.69
CA ASN A 134 -3.68 -12.59 -1.85
C ASN A 134 -3.88 -11.83 -3.18
N VAL A 135 -3.43 -10.57 -3.24
CA VAL A 135 -3.41 -9.78 -4.47
C VAL A 135 -2.33 -10.34 -5.37
N ASN A 136 -2.73 -10.74 -6.57
CA ASN A 136 -1.81 -11.22 -7.59
C ASN A 136 -1.57 -10.14 -8.65
N PHE A 137 -0.38 -10.15 -9.24
CA PHE A 137 0.04 -9.17 -10.26
C PHE A 137 -0.04 -9.75 -11.67
N HIS A 138 -0.93 -10.71 -11.91
CA HIS A 138 -1.05 -11.34 -13.23
C HIS A 138 -1.69 -10.37 -14.23
N PRO A 139 -1.25 -10.36 -15.50
CA PRO A 139 -1.99 -9.67 -16.56
C PRO A 139 -3.31 -10.41 -16.82
N ARG A 140 -4.32 -9.69 -17.33
CA ARG A 140 -5.69 -10.22 -17.49
C ARG A 140 -5.76 -11.53 -18.29
N PRO A 141 -5.07 -11.67 -19.44
CA PRO A 141 -5.10 -12.93 -20.19
C PRO A 141 -4.55 -14.11 -19.39
N PHE A 142 -3.51 -13.88 -18.59
CA PHE A 142 -2.87 -14.92 -17.78
C PHE A 142 -3.74 -15.31 -16.58
N ALA A 143 -4.30 -14.32 -15.88
CA ALA A 143 -5.26 -14.55 -14.79
C ALA A 143 -6.45 -15.39 -15.27
N SER A 144 -6.99 -15.06 -16.45
CA SER A 144 -8.07 -15.81 -17.09
C SER A 144 -7.66 -17.26 -17.39
N SER A 145 -6.46 -17.49 -17.93
CA SER A 145 -5.97 -18.84 -18.23
C SER A 145 -5.74 -19.71 -16.98
N LEU A 146 -5.44 -19.09 -15.84
CA LEU A 146 -5.25 -19.76 -14.56
C LEU A 146 -6.54 -19.90 -13.75
N GLY A 147 -7.66 -19.31 -14.21
CA GLY A 147 -8.91 -19.29 -13.45
C GLY A 147 -8.84 -18.48 -12.16
N VAL A 148 -7.96 -17.47 -12.09
CA VAL A 148 -7.80 -16.60 -10.92
C VAL A 148 -8.26 -15.18 -11.22
N ALA A 149 -8.55 -14.44 -10.15
CA ALA A 149 -8.87 -13.02 -10.20
C ALA A 149 -7.79 -12.20 -10.92
N TYR A 150 -8.22 -11.29 -11.81
CA TYR A 150 -7.38 -10.20 -12.31
C TYR A 150 -7.56 -8.99 -11.40
N TRP A 151 -6.47 -8.30 -11.08
CA TRP A 151 -6.49 -7.14 -10.19
C TRP A 151 -6.23 -5.83 -10.93
N HIS A 152 -6.99 -4.79 -10.59
CA HIS A 152 -6.72 -3.40 -10.98
C HIS A 152 -6.20 -2.60 -9.79
N TYR A 153 -5.46 -1.52 -10.06
CA TYR A 153 -4.81 -0.72 -9.03
C TYR A 153 -5.25 0.74 -9.13
N GLU A 154 -5.77 1.29 -8.03
CA GLU A 154 -6.07 2.70 -7.88
C GLU A 154 -5.06 3.34 -6.92
N TRP A 155 -4.58 4.53 -7.28
CA TRP A 155 -3.55 5.26 -6.54
C TRP A 155 -4.10 6.59 -6.05
N ARG A 156 -3.98 6.86 -4.76
CA ARG A 156 -4.22 8.20 -4.19
C ARG A 156 -2.92 8.69 -3.60
N VAL A 157 -2.38 9.77 -4.16
CA VAL A 157 -1.04 10.27 -3.84
C VAL A 157 -1.17 11.74 -3.44
N SER A 158 -0.45 12.15 -2.40
CA SER A 158 -0.43 13.55 -2.01
C SER A 158 0.09 14.44 -3.14
N SER A 159 -0.59 15.56 -3.39
CA SER A 159 -0.11 16.59 -4.32
C SER A 159 1.14 17.30 -3.77
N SER A 160 1.20 17.44 -2.44
CA SER A 160 2.35 17.95 -1.70
C SER A 160 3.54 17.00 -1.76
N ARG A 161 4.73 17.61 -1.83
CA ARG A 161 6.02 16.98 -1.61
C ARG A 161 6.64 17.69 -0.41
N MET A 162 7.03 16.95 0.58
CA MET A 162 7.72 17.50 1.75
C MET A 162 9.08 16.83 1.81
N SER A 163 10.13 17.59 1.50
CA SER A 163 11.47 17.03 1.57
C SER A 163 11.78 16.68 3.03
N LEU A 164 12.51 15.59 3.24
CA LEU A 164 12.94 15.18 4.57
C LEU A 164 13.75 16.30 5.25
N GLU A 165 14.53 17.07 4.46
CA GLU A 165 15.23 18.26 4.91
C GLU A 165 14.27 19.38 5.35
N ASP A 166 13.19 19.64 4.63
CA ASP A 166 12.21 20.66 5.02
C ASP A 166 11.50 20.25 6.32
N ARG A 167 11.18 18.96 6.49
CA ARG A 167 10.61 18.45 7.74
C ARG A 167 11.58 18.59 8.92
N LEU A 168 12.85 18.26 8.72
CA LEU A 168 13.91 18.44 9.73
C LEU A 168 14.13 19.91 10.09
N ARG A 169 14.14 20.81 9.09
CA ARG A 169 14.28 22.26 9.29
C ARG A 169 13.09 22.84 10.03
N HIS A 170 11.86 22.47 9.69
CA HIS A 170 10.67 22.89 10.42
C HIS A 170 10.74 22.48 11.89
N ARG A 171 11.17 21.23 12.19
CA ARG A 171 11.36 20.77 13.58
C ARG A 171 12.41 21.57 14.34
N SER A 172 13.51 21.95 13.69
CA SER A 172 14.56 22.78 14.31
C SER A 172 14.13 24.22 14.59
N LEU A 173 13.07 24.69 13.92
CA LEU A 173 12.51 26.04 14.08
C LEU A 173 11.33 26.08 15.06
N SER A 174 10.72 24.93 15.36
CA SER A 174 9.61 24.79 16.30
C SER A 174 10.02 24.26 17.68
N ASN A 175 11.32 24.04 17.92
CA ASN A 175 11.95 23.79 19.22
C ASN A 175 12.76 25.02 19.65
#